data_AF-A0A1Q9P5Y4-F1
#
_entry.id   AF-A0A1Q9P5Y4-F1
#
_cell.length_a   1.000
_cell.length_b   1.000
_cell.length_c   1.000
_cell.angle_alpha   90.00
_cell.angle_beta   90.00
_cell.angle_gamma   90.00
#
_symmetry.space_group_name_H-M   'P 1'
#
loop_
_entity.id
_entity.type
_entity.pdbx_description
1 polymer ?
#
loop_
_entity_poly.entity_id
_entity_poly.type
_entity_poly.pdbx_seq_one_letter_code
_entity_poly.pdbx_strand_id
1 'polypeptide(L)'
;MDVEELFRRHGSERDQLADAMSASDLYTRQYGAELTRWESQLMQQFQEKETARLFRYRGFVHHTRDTTLVLLTPSPWLMEGEFIFFDRDQELPPDGAYIEVVGSRVAAPRPLQDSQTVIKAIAAESWNTLSVDFLSDVRPPMKLKELSNILFETVGMAEASKRVFARLFVSSPPYQDSIGGLTTGIQAIASKAQVRLLLSFIRNILPTSMKGLPPSFRSVQGIKVKAPRLWRFDVGSYSANRMQQICVQRRDPAGYREVSLGALTEAETASLPDVPLALASEDFWVETGNPSHLRLPILKSAITYQMLTPEIGKRSIDSGTEHVLSRLETLRESFGLKETALARGNLLDADALGRPLSTLRIARSTARAYWNDKVTAKDMKHAWNRVLEPALKEFMELTELKEGAEKDWGKGSRIDKFNTNVLKAIKKLDSGKRGSLGPTLQEIAEEAGVERHVAAETLARMKDSGVLYEPRPGHYRLV
;
A
#
# COMPACT_ATOMS: atom_id res chain seq x y z
N MET A 1 -10.29 -12.04 -20.20
CA MET A 1 -10.60 -13.33 -19.54
C MET A 1 -11.88 -13.12 -18.78
N ASP A 2 -12.76 -14.12 -18.61
CA ASP A 2 -13.94 -13.91 -17.77
C ASP A 2 -13.50 -13.72 -16.31
N VAL A 3 -14.06 -12.73 -15.61
CA VAL A 3 -13.76 -12.44 -14.20
C VAL A 3 -14.06 -13.66 -13.33
N GLU A 4 -15.10 -14.41 -13.70
CA GLU A 4 -15.47 -15.66 -13.04
C GLU A 4 -14.41 -16.75 -13.23
N GLU A 5 -13.77 -16.81 -14.41
CA GLU A 5 -12.69 -17.74 -14.71
C GLU A 5 -11.40 -17.36 -13.94
N LEU A 6 -11.09 -16.07 -13.80
CA LEU A 6 -10.02 -15.58 -12.95
C LEU A 6 -10.26 -15.93 -11.48
N PHE A 7 -11.47 -15.71 -10.97
CA PHE A 7 -11.79 -16.04 -9.58
C PHE A 7 -11.88 -17.54 -9.31
N ARG A 8 -12.28 -18.37 -10.27
CA ARG A 8 -12.16 -19.84 -10.15
C ARG A 8 -10.71 -20.29 -10.20
N ARG A 9 -9.86 -19.63 -10.98
CA ARG A 9 -8.43 -19.95 -11.09
C ARG A 9 -7.64 -19.56 -9.85
N HIS A 10 -8.02 -18.47 -9.19
CA HIS A 10 -7.33 -17.92 -8.02
C HIS A 10 -8.02 -18.23 -6.68
N GLY A 11 -9.31 -18.55 -6.70
CA GLY A 11 -10.04 -19.05 -5.54
C GLY A 11 -9.63 -20.48 -5.23
N SER A 12 -9.60 -20.82 -3.94
CA SER A 12 -9.58 -22.23 -3.54
C SER A 12 -11.02 -22.69 -3.30
N GLU A 13 -11.27 -24.00 -3.31
CA GLU A 13 -12.56 -24.58 -2.88
C GLU A 13 -13.02 -24.06 -1.50
N ARG A 14 -12.10 -23.51 -0.69
CA ARG A 14 -12.33 -23.07 0.70
C ARG A 14 -12.30 -21.56 0.91
N ASP A 15 -11.65 -20.81 0.03
CA ASP A 15 -11.69 -19.34 -0.02
C ASP A 15 -12.31 -18.97 -1.37
N GLN A 16 -13.64 -19.10 -1.42
CA GLN A 16 -14.42 -18.73 -2.59
C GLN A 16 -14.29 -17.21 -2.80
N LEU A 17 -13.55 -16.85 -3.84
CA LEU A 17 -13.36 -15.46 -4.29
C LEU A 17 -14.43 -15.04 -5.30
N ALA A 18 -15.11 -16.00 -5.92
CA ALA A 18 -16.11 -15.79 -6.96
C ALA A 18 -17.53 -15.53 -6.42
N ASP A 19 -17.84 -16.01 -5.21
CA ASP A 19 -19.24 -16.27 -4.84
C ASP A 19 -19.98 -15.11 -4.13
N ALA A 20 -19.36 -13.94 -3.97
CA ALA A 20 -20.03 -12.80 -3.36
C ALA A 20 -19.53 -11.43 -3.85
N MET A 21 -20.38 -10.73 -4.61
CA MET A 21 -20.32 -9.27 -4.70
C MET A 21 -20.87 -8.67 -3.41
N SER A 22 -20.02 -8.51 -2.40
CA SER A 22 -20.43 -7.90 -1.14
C SER A 22 -20.18 -6.39 -1.11
N ALA A 23 -21.24 -5.64 -0.81
CA ALA A 23 -21.15 -4.22 -0.48
C ALA A 23 -20.82 -3.96 1.01
N SER A 24 -20.77 -5.01 1.83
CA SER A 24 -20.58 -4.94 3.28
C SER A 24 -19.27 -4.24 3.64
N ASP A 25 -19.32 -3.42 4.69
CA ASP A 25 -18.13 -2.79 5.26
C ASP A 25 -17.32 -3.82 6.07
N LEU A 26 -16.04 -3.54 6.31
CA LEU A 26 -15.09 -4.44 6.97
C LEU A 26 -15.65 -5.08 8.24
N TYR A 27 -16.25 -4.25 9.10
CA TYR A 27 -16.71 -4.60 10.43
C TYR A 27 -18.10 -5.23 10.49
N THR A 28 -18.86 -5.18 9.39
CA THR A 28 -20.27 -5.60 9.33
C THR A 28 -20.45 -6.80 8.40
N ARG A 29 -19.38 -7.52 8.09
CA ARG A 29 -19.44 -8.76 7.30
C ARG A 29 -20.18 -9.83 8.10
N GLN A 30 -21.19 -10.44 7.49
CA GLN A 30 -22.12 -11.36 8.17
C GLN A 30 -22.23 -12.71 7.45
N TYR A 31 -21.94 -12.76 6.14
CA TYR A 31 -22.08 -13.99 5.37
C TYR A 31 -20.77 -14.78 5.37
N GLY A 32 -20.84 -16.10 5.51
CA GLY A 32 -19.65 -16.97 5.52
C GLY A 32 -18.77 -16.79 4.27
N ALA A 33 -19.36 -16.53 3.11
CA ALA A 33 -18.63 -16.25 1.86
C ALA A 33 -17.81 -14.96 1.91
N GLU A 34 -18.11 -14.00 2.79
CA GLU A 34 -17.35 -12.76 2.97
C GLU A 34 -16.11 -12.94 3.87
N LEU A 35 -16.06 -14.04 4.61
CA LEU A 35 -14.97 -14.35 5.52
C LEU A 35 -13.84 -15.09 4.78
N THR A 36 -12.63 -14.89 5.26
CA THR A 36 -11.51 -15.78 4.92
C THR A 36 -11.68 -17.11 5.64
N ARG A 37 -11.06 -18.18 5.12
CA ARG A 37 -11.08 -19.49 5.76
C ARG A 37 -10.64 -19.46 7.22
N TRP A 38 -9.58 -18.71 7.53
CA TRP A 38 -9.08 -18.60 8.89
C TRP A 38 -10.06 -17.83 9.79
N GLU A 39 -10.72 -16.78 9.29
CA GLU A 39 -11.79 -16.09 10.04
C GLU A 39 -12.97 -17.04 10.31
N SER A 40 -13.35 -17.88 9.35
CA SER A 40 -14.40 -18.88 9.54
C SER A 40 -14.03 -19.93 10.60
N GLN A 41 -12.77 -20.36 10.65
CA GLN A 41 -12.28 -21.28 11.69
C GLN A 41 -12.34 -20.63 13.08
N LEU A 42 -11.92 -19.37 13.20
CA LEU A 42 -12.03 -18.64 14.47
C LEU A 42 -13.48 -18.43 14.89
N MET A 43 -14.38 -18.16 13.94
CA MET A 43 -15.81 -18.05 14.20
C MET A 43 -16.38 -19.36 14.77
N GLN A 44 -15.99 -20.52 14.21
CA GLN A 44 -16.41 -21.83 14.72
C GLN A 44 -15.86 -22.14 16.12
N GLN A 45 -14.66 -21.64 16.44
CA GLN A 45 -14.01 -21.81 17.73
C GLN A 45 -14.35 -20.71 18.74
N PHE A 46 -15.11 -19.70 18.32
CA PHE A 46 -15.37 -18.50 19.11
C PHE A 46 -16.10 -18.81 20.41
N GLN A 47 -17.02 -19.77 20.38
CA GLN A 47 -17.86 -20.15 21.51
C GLN A 47 -17.88 -21.66 21.69
N GLU A 48 -17.55 -22.11 22.89
CA GLU A 48 -17.68 -23.50 23.34
C GLU A 48 -18.54 -23.53 24.61
N LYS A 49 -19.57 -24.37 24.61
CA LYS A 49 -20.42 -24.55 25.79
C LYS A 49 -19.84 -25.67 26.65
N GLU A 50 -19.24 -25.34 27.78
CA GLU A 50 -18.69 -26.34 28.71
C GLU A 50 -19.79 -27.01 29.54
N THR A 51 -20.72 -26.22 30.07
CA THR A 51 -21.85 -26.74 30.87
C THR A 51 -23.14 -25.99 30.55
N ALA A 52 -24.24 -26.29 31.26
CA ALA A 52 -25.50 -25.56 31.09
C ALA A 52 -25.38 -24.06 31.40
N ARG A 53 -24.43 -23.65 32.26
CA ARG A 53 -24.27 -22.27 32.76
C ARG A 53 -22.94 -21.62 32.39
N LEU A 54 -21.92 -22.43 32.12
CA LEU A 54 -20.55 -21.98 31.86
C LEU A 54 -20.25 -22.03 30.35
N PHE A 55 -19.69 -20.94 29.84
CA PHE A 55 -19.29 -20.77 28.46
C PHE A 55 -17.82 -20.39 28.39
N ARG A 56 -17.15 -20.91 27.37
CA ARG A 56 -15.79 -20.55 27.00
C ARG A 56 -15.84 -19.78 25.70
N TYR A 57 -15.18 -18.64 25.66
CA TYR A 57 -15.03 -17.81 24.47
C TYR A 57 -13.56 -17.58 24.14
N ARG A 58 -13.23 -17.57 22.85
CA ARG A 58 -11.88 -17.29 22.35
C ARG A 58 -11.94 -16.21 21.29
N GLY A 59 -11.30 -15.06 21.53
CA GLY A 59 -11.42 -13.94 20.61
C GLY A 59 -10.48 -12.77 20.87
N PHE A 60 -10.60 -11.74 20.04
CA PHE A 60 -9.88 -10.49 20.11
C PHE A 60 -10.63 -9.47 20.95
N VAL A 61 -9.90 -8.82 21.83
CA VAL A 61 -10.44 -7.81 22.76
C VAL A 61 -10.60 -6.48 22.06
N HIS A 62 -11.77 -5.86 22.21
CA HIS A 62 -12.01 -4.47 21.87
C HIS A 62 -12.52 -3.72 23.09
N HIS A 63 -11.77 -2.71 23.52
CA HIS A 63 -12.18 -1.89 24.67
C HIS A 63 -13.44 -1.07 24.36
N THR A 64 -14.31 -0.95 25.36
CA THR A 64 -15.46 -0.04 25.31
C THR A 64 -15.16 1.24 26.10
N ARG A 65 -16.09 2.22 26.09
CA ARG A 65 -16.00 3.36 27.00
C ARG A 65 -16.23 2.98 28.47
N ASP A 66 -16.89 1.85 28.70
CA ASP A 66 -17.11 1.32 30.03
C ASP A 66 -15.92 0.42 30.40
N THR A 67 -15.19 0.79 31.43
CA THR A 67 -14.01 0.05 31.91
C THR A 67 -14.34 -1.29 32.55
N THR A 68 -15.61 -1.66 32.68
CA THR A 68 -16.02 -3.00 33.14
C THR A 68 -16.49 -3.88 32.00
N LEU A 69 -16.50 -3.37 30.76
CA LEU A 69 -16.99 -4.10 29.59
C LEU A 69 -15.99 -4.04 28.45
N VAL A 70 -15.74 -5.20 27.87
CA VAL A 70 -15.04 -5.33 26.59
C VAL A 70 -15.91 -6.10 25.61
N LEU A 71 -15.73 -5.84 24.32
CA LEU A 71 -16.30 -6.68 23.27
C LEU A 71 -15.24 -7.71 22.85
N LEU A 72 -15.58 -8.99 22.91
CA LEU A 72 -14.74 -10.07 22.40
C LEU A 72 -15.26 -10.47 21.02
N THR A 73 -14.39 -10.49 20.01
CA THR A 73 -14.76 -10.81 18.62
C THR A 73 -13.92 -11.97 18.08
N PRO A 74 -14.43 -12.77 17.14
CA PRO A 74 -13.68 -13.88 16.56
C PRO A 74 -12.53 -13.43 15.66
N SER A 75 -12.59 -12.23 15.10
CA SER A 75 -11.59 -11.65 14.19
C SER A 75 -11.34 -10.20 14.58
N PRO A 76 -10.10 -9.71 14.53
CA PRO A 76 -9.78 -8.33 14.88
C PRO A 76 -10.35 -7.32 13.87
N TRP A 77 -10.95 -7.82 12.78
CA TRP A 77 -11.58 -7.04 11.72
C TRP A 77 -13.11 -7.09 11.75
N LEU A 78 -13.71 -7.72 12.76
CA LEU A 78 -15.16 -7.80 12.94
C LEU A 78 -15.59 -7.04 14.19
N MET A 79 -16.84 -6.57 14.20
CA MET A 79 -17.46 -5.95 15.39
C MET A 79 -18.70 -6.71 15.86
N GLU A 80 -18.94 -7.89 15.28
CA GLU A 80 -19.89 -8.88 15.79
C GLU A 80 -19.16 -9.79 16.78
N GLY A 81 -19.73 -9.97 17.96
CA GLY A 81 -19.07 -10.64 19.08
C GLY A 81 -19.92 -10.60 20.34
N GLU A 82 -19.30 -10.94 21.46
CA GLU A 82 -19.96 -11.05 22.77
C GLU A 82 -19.33 -10.09 23.78
N PHE A 83 -20.17 -9.46 24.59
CA PHE A 83 -19.70 -8.59 25.65
C PHE A 83 -19.20 -9.41 26.83
N ILE A 84 -18.01 -9.09 27.32
CA ILE A 84 -17.44 -9.68 28.52
C ILE A 84 -17.40 -8.61 29.60
N PHE A 85 -18.03 -8.93 30.73
CA PHE A 85 -18.06 -8.12 31.92
C PHE A 85 -16.94 -8.54 32.87
N PHE A 86 -16.18 -7.56 33.33
CA PHE A 86 -15.13 -7.70 34.33
C PHE A 86 -15.51 -6.92 35.57
N ASP A 87 -15.35 -7.54 36.74
CA ASP A 87 -15.51 -6.85 38.00
C ASP A 87 -14.44 -5.76 38.16
N ARG A 88 -14.73 -4.74 38.99
CA ARG A 88 -13.82 -3.58 39.14
C ARG A 88 -12.44 -3.94 39.66
N ASP A 89 -12.34 -5.07 40.35
CA ASP A 89 -11.09 -5.57 40.94
C ASP A 89 -10.32 -6.49 39.98
N GLN A 90 -10.88 -6.80 38.80
CA GLN A 90 -10.24 -7.62 37.78
C GLN A 90 -9.43 -6.75 36.81
N GLU A 91 -8.24 -7.22 36.45
CA GLU A 91 -7.45 -6.60 35.38
C GLU A 91 -8.10 -6.84 34.02
N LEU A 92 -8.24 -5.77 33.23
CA LEU A 92 -8.74 -5.87 31.87
C LEU A 92 -7.65 -6.40 30.93
N PRO A 93 -8.00 -7.30 30.01
CA PRO A 93 -7.07 -7.73 28.99
C PRO A 93 -6.68 -6.58 28.04
N PRO A 94 -5.47 -6.58 27.47
CA PRO A 94 -5.03 -5.53 26.54
C PRO A 94 -5.89 -5.44 25.27
N ASP A 95 -6.11 -4.22 24.78
CA ASP A 95 -6.85 -3.96 23.53
C ASP A 95 -6.16 -4.63 22.33
N GLY A 96 -6.91 -5.45 21.58
CA GLY A 96 -6.43 -6.23 20.45
C GLY A 96 -5.71 -7.54 20.80
N ALA A 97 -5.61 -7.92 22.08
CA ALA A 97 -5.08 -9.22 22.47
C ALA A 97 -6.05 -10.35 22.10
N TYR A 98 -5.52 -11.51 21.74
CA TYR A 98 -6.29 -12.75 21.58
C TYR A 98 -6.33 -13.48 22.92
N ILE A 99 -7.53 -13.69 23.47
CA ILE A 99 -7.72 -14.25 24.81
C ILE A 99 -8.72 -15.39 24.80
N GLU A 100 -8.62 -16.24 25.81
CA GLU A 100 -9.67 -17.15 26.23
C GLU A 100 -10.33 -16.59 27.49
N VAL A 101 -11.66 -16.60 27.53
CA VAL A 101 -12.47 -16.21 28.70
C VAL A 101 -13.42 -17.35 29.03
N VAL A 102 -13.49 -17.72 30.31
CA VAL A 102 -14.48 -18.65 30.82
C VAL A 102 -15.38 -17.90 31.80
N GLY A 103 -16.69 -18.08 31.66
CA GLY A 103 -17.65 -17.37 32.49
C GLY A 103 -19.11 -17.73 32.25
N SER A 104 -19.99 -17.05 32.97
CA SER A 104 -21.42 -17.30 32.96
C SER A 104 -22.22 -16.10 32.43
N ARG A 105 -23.39 -16.37 31.83
CA ARG A 105 -24.23 -15.33 31.24
C ARG A 105 -24.86 -14.44 32.32
N VAL A 106 -24.67 -13.13 32.17
CA VAL A 106 -25.25 -12.10 33.02
C VAL A 106 -25.88 -10.99 32.17
N ALA A 107 -26.74 -10.18 32.78
CA ALA A 107 -27.09 -8.89 32.19
C ALA A 107 -26.01 -7.88 32.55
N ALA A 108 -25.50 -7.15 31.56
CA ALA A 108 -24.48 -6.11 31.75
C ALA A 108 -24.99 -5.07 32.78
N PRO A 109 -24.36 -4.93 33.96
CA PRO A 109 -24.95 -4.19 35.08
C PRO A 109 -25.14 -2.70 34.78
N ARG A 110 -24.15 -2.04 34.18
CA ARG A 110 -24.19 -0.60 33.89
C ARG A 110 -25.20 -0.22 32.80
N PRO A 111 -25.21 -0.85 31.60
CA PRO A 111 -26.24 -0.57 30.60
C PRO A 111 -27.67 -0.80 31.10
N LEU A 112 -27.86 -1.83 31.93
CA LEU A 112 -29.15 -2.11 32.57
C LEU A 112 -29.56 -1.00 33.54
N GLN A 113 -28.63 -0.48 34.33
CA GLN A 113 -28.85 0.61 35.28
C GLN A 113 -29.10 1.96 34.59
N ASP A 114 -28.30 2.30 33.59
CA ASP A 114 -28.29 3.64 32.99
C ASP A 114 -29.35 3.83 31.90
N SER A 115 -29.70 2.76 31.18
CA SER A 115 -30.56 2.84 29.99
C SER A 115 -31.77 1.92 30.00
N GLN A 116 -31.94 1.11 31.06
CA GLN A 116 -32.96 0.05 31.16
C GLN A 116 -32.93 -0.96 30.01
N THR A 117 -31.86 -0.99 29.20
CA THR A 117 -31.69 -1.98 28.15
C THR A 117 -30.93 -3.19 28.69
N VAL A 118 -31.52 -4.37 28.54
CA VAL A 118 -30.87 -5.63 28.92
C VAL A 118 -29.88 -6.00 27.82
N ILE A 119 -28.61 -5.72 28.07
CA ILE A 119 -27.51 -6.19 27.24
C ILE A 119 -26.98 -7.49 27.85
N LYS A 120 -26.92 -8.55 27.05
CA LYS A 120 -26.36 -9.84 27.48
C LYS A 120 -24.84 -9.73 27.48
N ALA A 121 -24.22 -10.19 28.55
CA ALA A 121 -22.77 -10.27 28.68
C ALA A 121 -22.37 -11.59 29.35
N ILE A 122 -21.07 -11.89 29.33
CA ILE A 122 -20.46 -12.99 30.07
C ILE A 122 -19.67 -12.37 31.23
N ALA A 123 -20.01 -12.70 32.47
CA ALA A 123 -19.18 -12.34 33.61
C ALA A 123 -17.93 -13.21 33.58
N ALA A 124 -16.75 -12.60 33.46
CA ALA A 124 -15.48 -13.29 33.39
C ALA A 124 -15.14 -13.91 34.76
N GLU A 125 -15.12 -15.24 34.83
CA GLU A 125 -14.65 -15.98 36.00
C GLU A 125 -13.13 -16.18 35.92
N SER A 126 -12.62 -16.39 34.71
CA SER A 126 -11.17 -16.40 34.42
C SER A 126 -10.90 -15.99 32.98
N TRP A 127 -9.70 -15.46 32.73
CA TRP A 127 -9.23 -15.20 31.38
C TRP A 127 -7.72 -15.42 31.28
N ASN A 128 -7.25 -15.81 30.08
CA ASN A 128 -5.84 -15.98 29.77
C ASN A 128 -5.54 -15.45 28.36
N THR A 129 -4.38 -14.83 28.17
CA THR A 129 -3.89 -14.51 26.83
C THR A 129 -3.41 -15.79 26.14
N LEU A 130 -3.87 -16.01 24.91
CA LEU A 130 -3.42 -17.12 24.08
C LEU A 130 -2.41 -16.61 23.05
N SER A 131 -1.43 -17.42 22.71
CA SER A 131 -0.63 -17.22 21.51
C SER A 131 -1.48 -17.52 20.28
N VAL A 132 -1.23 -16.75 19.21
CA VAL A 132 -1.94 -16.89 17.93
C VAL A 132 -1.32 -18.04 17.13
N ASP A 133 -1.33 -19.25 17.68
CA ASP A 133 -0.61 -20.41 17.12
C ASP A 133 -1.15 -20.84 15.74
N PHE A 134 -2.41 -20.48 15.45
CA PHE A 134 -3.06 -20.73 14.17
C PHE A 134 -2.47 -19.91 13.00
N LEU A 135 -1.59 -18.92 13.26
CA LEU A 135 -0.87 -18.20 12.19
C LEU A 135 -0.09 -19.15 11.28
N SER A 136 0.35 -20.30 11.82
CA SER A 136 1.00 -21.36 11.06
C SER A 136 0.12 -21.93 9.93
N ASP A 137 -1.21 -21.90 10.09
CA ASP A 137 -2.20 -22.38 9.12
C ASP A 137 -2.77 -21.26 8.21
N VAL A 138 -2.61 -19.99 8.61
CA VAL A 138 -3.05 -18.84 7.80
C VAL A 138 -2.17 -18.73 6.56
N ARG A 139 -2.79 -18.65 5.38
CA ARG A 139 -2.11 -18.35 4.12
C ARG A 139 -2.90 -17.30 3.35
N PRO A 140 -2.23 -16.38 2.63
CA PRO A 140 -2.93 -15.38 1.85
C PRO A 140 -3.66 -16.08 0.71
N PRO A 141 -4.91 -15.72 0.42
CA PRO A 141 -5.69 -16.36 -0.65
C PRO A 141 -5.11 -16.10 -2.04
N MET A 142 -4.33 -15.03 -2.20
CA MET A 142 -3.65 -14.68 -3.45
C MET A 142 -2.23 -14.22 -3.18
N LYS A 143 -1.29 -14.62 -4.03
CA LYS A 143 0.09 -14.10 -4.02
C LYS A 143 0.13 -12.68 -4.56
N LEU A 144 1.18 -11.91 -4.24
CA LEU A 144 1.35 -10.53 -4.73
C LEU A 144 1.27 -10.41 -6.27
N LYS A 145 1.81 -11.38 -7.01
CA LYS A 145 1.73 -11.38 -8.48
C LYS A 145 0.27 -11.52 -8.97
N GLU A 146 -0.50 -12.38 -8.34
CA GLU A 146 -1.92 -12.61 -8.67
C GLU A 146 -2.75 -11.39 -8.30
N LEU A 147 -2.51 -10.84 -7.11
CA LEU A 147 -3.09 -9.58 -6.65
C LEU A 147 -2.82 -8.44 -7.64
N SER A 148 -1.57 -8.30 -8.09
CA SER A 148 -1.16 -7.30 -9.08
C SER A 148 -1.84 -7.51 -10.42
N ASN A 149 -1.94 -8.76 -10.90
CA ASN A 149 -2.60 -9.07 -12.16
C ASN A 149 -4.08 -8.70 -12.12
N ILE A 150 -4.77 -9.02 -11.03
CA ILE A 150 -6.20 -8.74 -10.86
C ILE A 150 -6.46 -7.23 -10.71
N LEU A 151 -5.64 -6.53 -9.92
CA LEU A 151 -5.80 -5.09 -9.70
C LEU A 151 -5.57 -4.24 -10.97
N PHE A 152 -4.67 -4.70 -11.84
CA PHE A 152 -4.20 -3.93 -12.99
C PHE A 152 -4.41 -4.66 -14.32
N GLU A 153 -5.41 -5.55 -14.40
CA GLU A 153 -5.83 -6.15 -15.67
C GLU A 153 -6.40 -5.07 -16.59
N THR A 154 -7.26 -4.21 -16.05
CA THR A 154 -7.90 -3.09 -16.75
C THR A 154 -7.09 -1.79 -16.67
N VAL A 155 -5.80 -1.89 -16.35
CA VAL A 155 -4.90 -0.74 -16.22
C VAL A 155 -3.61 -1.02 -16.99
N GLY A 156 -3.41 -0.28 -18.07
CA GLY A 156 -2.10 -0.15 -18.71
C GLY A 156 -1.17 0.61 -17.78
N MET A 157 -0.07 -0.01 -17.37
CA MET A 157 1.08 0.63 -16.73
C MET A 157 2.28 -0.33 -16.73
N ALA A 158 3.48 0.21 -16.54
CA ALA A 158 4.68 -0.60 -16.40
C ALA A 158 4.55 -1.61 -15.24
N GLU A 159 5.00 -2.84 -15.46
CA GLU A 159 4.94 -3.94 -14.47
C GLU A 159 5.64 -3.59 -13.16
N ALA A 160 6.71 -2.78 -13.20
CA ALA A 160 7.37 -2.28 -12.01
C ALA A 160 6.43 -1.41 -11.16
N SER A 161 5.69 -0.49 -11.78
CA SER A 161 4.70 0.36 -11.12
C SER A 161 3.54 -0.47 -10.55
N LYS A 162 3.00 -1.43 -11.32
CA LYS A 162 1.94 -2.35 -10.84
C LYS A 162 2.31 -3.02 -9.53
N ARG A 163 3.54 -3.57 -9.47
CA ARG A 163 4.07 -4.24 -8.28
C ARG A 163 4.20 -3.29 -7.09
N VAL A 164 4.59 -2.03 -7.31
CA VAL A 164 4.67 -1.02 -6.24
C VAL A 164 3.28 -0.74 -5.67
N PHE A 165 2.27 -0.50 -6.52
CA PHE A 165 0.90 -0.28 -6.04
C PHE A 165 0.28 -1.51 -5.38
N ALA A 166 0.49 -2.71 -5.93
CA ALA A 166 -0.01 -3.94 -5.32
C ALA A 166 0.56 -4.14 -3.91
N ARG A 167 1.82 -3.74 -3.66
CA ARG A 167 2.42 -3.78 -2.31
C ARG A 167 1.75 -2.84 -1.31
N LEU A 168 1.07 -1.77 -1.74
CA LEU A 168 0.30 -0.93 -0.82
C LEU A 168 -0.82 -1.70 -0.13
N PHE A 169 -1.38 -2.75 -0.76
CA PHE A 169 -2.38 -3.63 -0.15
C PHE A 169 -1.77 -4.67 0.80
N VAL A 170 -0.52 -5.07 0.56
CA VAL A 170 0.24 -5.94 1.48
C VAL A 170 0.70 -5.14 2.71
N SER A 171 1.06 -3.88 2.49
CA SER A 171 1.62 -2.96 3.50
C SER A 171 2.92 -3.49 4.13
N SER A 172 3.47 -2.74 5.08
CA SER A 172 4.59 -3.15 5.92
C SER A 172 4.20 -3.07 7.39
N PRO A 173 4.61 -4.02 8.24
CA PRO A 173 4.42 -3.89 9.68
C PRO A 173 5.13 -2.68 10.29
N PRO A 174 4.65 -2.19 11.45
CA PRO A 174 5.34 -1.19 12.25
C PRO A 174 6.74 -1.64 12.64
N TYR A 175 7.66 -0.69 12.79
CA TYR A 175 9.04 -0.95 13.19
C TYR A 175 9.49 0.09 14.22
N GLN A 176 9.90 -0.37 15.41
CA GLN A 176 10.23 0.50 16.54
C GLN A 176 9.07 1.50 16.79
N ASP A 177 9.38 2.80 16.90
CA ASP A 177 8.39 3.85 17.13
C ASP A 177 7.73 4.38 15.84
N SER A 178 8.06 3.79 14.68
CA SER A 178 7.53 4.20 13.38
C SER A 178 6.28 3.40 13.01
N ILE A 179 5.27 4.10 12.49
CA ILE A 179 4.08 3.43 11.92
C ILE A 179 4.46 2.52 10.75
N GLY A 180 3.74 1.42 10.61
CA GLY A 180 3.79 0.58 9.41
C GLY A 180 3.11 1.24 8.23
N GLY A 181 2.98 0.52 7.12
CA GLY A 181 2.52 1.06 5.84
C GLY A 181 3.61 1.08 4.77
N LEU A 182 3.19 1.30 3.53
CA LEU A 182 4.08 1.71 2.44
C LEU A 182 3.50 2.96 1.80
N THR A 183 4.37 3.89 1.39
CA THR A 183 3.93 5.11 0.72
C THR A 183 4.49 5.20 -0.69
N THR A 184 3.64 5.58 -1.64
CA THR A 184 4.00 5.77 -3.04
C THR A 184 3.52 7.15 -3.49
N GLY A 185 4.46 7.93 -4.01
CA GLY A 185 4.22 9.26 -4.57
C GLY A 185 4.19 9.19 -6.08
N ILE A 186 3.21 9.83 -6.71
CA ILE A 186 3.05 9.83 -8.16
C ILE A 186 3.16 11.27 -8.62
N GLN A 187 4.26 11.59 -9.29
CA GLN A 187 4.35 12.80 -10.07
C GLN A 187 3.77 12.52 -11.46
N ALA A 188 2.58 13.05 -11.72
CA ALA A 188 1.94 12.94 -13.02
C ALA A 188 2.65 13.88 -14.02
N ILE A 189 3.58 13.33 -14.79
CA ILE A 189 4.30 14.08 -15.82
C ILE A 189 3.42 14.21 -17.07
N ALA A 190 2.73 13.14 -17.42
CA ALA A 190 1.90 13.08 -18.62
C ALA A 190 0.45 13.55 -18.42
N SER A 191 -0.28 12.94 -17.48
CA SER A 191 -1.70 13.21 -17.30
C SER A 191 -2.13 13.08 -15.85
N LYS A 192 -2.38 14.23 -15.21
CA LYS A 192 -3.00 14.29 -13.89
C LYS A 192 -4.39 13.64 -13.87
N ALA A 193 -5.13 13.71 -14.98
CA ALA A 193 -6.47 13.13 -15.08
C ALA A 193 -6.44 11.59 -15.00
N GLN A 194 -5.56 10.94 -15.74
CA GLN A 194 -5.42 9.48 -15.70
C GLN A 194 -4.96 9.01 -14.32
N VAL A 195 -4.03 9.73 -13.67
CA VAL A 195 -3.58 9.37 -12.32
C VAL A 195 -4.74 9.50 -11.32
N ARG A 196 -5.55 10.55 -11.43
CA ARG A 196 -6.77 10.68 -10.61
C ARG A 196 -7.77 9.56 -10.86
N LEU A 197 -7.93 9.10 -12.11
CA LEU A 197 -8.78 7.94 -12.43
C LEU A 197 -8.27 6.66 -11.77
N LEU A 198 -6.96 6.37 -11.85
CA LEU A 198 -6.35 5.23 -11.14
C LEU A 198 -6.56 5.31 -9.62
N LEU A 199 -6.28 6.48 -9.03
CA LEU A 199 -6.45 6.69 -7.60
C LEU A 199 -7.93 6.56 -7.18
N SER A 200 -8.86 7.05 -8.02
CA SER A 200 -10.29 6.84 -7.81
C SER A 200 -10.68 5.36 -7.88
N PHE A 201 -10.16 4.62 -8.87
CA PHE A 201 -10.36 3.19 -9.02
C PHE A 201 -9.91 2.42 -7.76
N ILE A 202 -8.67 2.65 -7.30
CA ILE A 202 -8.13 2.05 -6.07
C ILE A 202 -9.01 2.38 -4.86
N ARG A 203 -9.44 3.65 -4.72
CA ARG A 203 -10.32 4.11 -3.62
C ARG A 203 -11.70 3.41 -3.63
N ASN A 204 -12.20 3.02 -4.79
CA ASN A 204 -13.51 2.38 -4.95
C ASN A 204 -13.50 0.87 -4.68
N ILE A 205 -12.33 0.23 -4.84
CA ILE A 205 -12.09 -1.16 -4.45
C ILE A 205 -12.16 -1.30 -2.92
N LEU A 206 -11.64 -0.32 -2.18
CA LEU A 206 -11.51 -0.40 -0.72
C LEU A 206 -12.85 -0.20 0.02
N PRO A 207 -13.14 -1.03 1.05
CA PRO A 207 -14.23 -0.80 2.00
C PRO A 207 -14.12 0.56 2.70
N THR A 208 -15.25 1.10 3.16
CA THR A 208 -15.29 2.42 3.78
C THR A 208 -14.48 2.50 5.07
N SER A 209 -14.45 1.44 5.86
CA SER A 209 -13.62 1.35 7.08
C SER A 209 -12.12 1.38 6.82
N MET A 210 -11.68 1.04 5.60
CA MET A 210 -10.27 1.01 5.24
C MET A 210 -9.78 2.31 4.62
N LYS A 211 -10.67 3.30 4.40
CA LYS A 211 -10.33 4.59 3.78
C LYS A 211 -10.67 5.77 4.68
N GLY A 212 -9.79 6.78 4.70
CA GLY A 212 -10.02 8.03 5.40
C GLY A 212 -10.01 7.91 6.93
N LEU A 213 -10.83 8.71 7.60
CA LEU A 213 -10.87 8.81 9.06
C LEU A 213 -12.24 8.35 9.58
N PRO A 214 -12.50 7.04 9.65
CA PRO A 214 -13.73 6.55 10.25
C PRO A 214 -13.78 6.93 11.76
N PRO A 215 -14.98 7.00 12.35
CA PRO A 215 -15.14 7.31 13.75
C PRO A 215 -14.36 6.33 14.64
N SER A 216 -13.77 6.85 15.72
CA SER A 216 -12.99 6.05 16.70
C SER A 216 -13.82 5.02 17.44
N PHE A 217 -15.12 5.26 17.55
CA PHE A 217 -16.07 4.38 18.23
C PHE A 217 -17.20 4.00 17.30
N ARG A 218 -17.62 2.74 17.37
CA ARG A 218 -18.84 2.22 16.72
C ARG A 218 -19.84 1.80 17.78
N SER A 219 -21.12 1.88 17.42
CA SER A 219 -22.21 1.45 18.30
C SER A 219 -22.50 -0.03 18.03
N VAL A 220 -22.29 -0.88 19.03
CA VAL A 220 -22.63 -2.32 18.96
C VAL A 220 -23.65 -2.56 20.06
N GLN A 221 -24.88 -2.92 19.69
CA GLN A 221 -26.01 -3.09 20.63
C GLN A 221 -26.21 -1.89 21.58
N GLY A 222 -25.93 -0.67 21.09
CA GLY A 222 -26.03 0.57 21.89
C GLY A 222 -24.76 0.95 22.67
N ILE A 223 -23.78 0.05 22.81
CA ILE A 223 -22.50 0.31 23.49
C ILE A 223 -21.48 0.90 22.52
N LYS A 224 -20.74 1.92 22.96
CA LYS A 224 -19.63 2.51 22.20
C LYS A 224 -18.37 1.66 22.36
N VAL A 225 -18.06 0.89 21.32
CA VAL A 225 -16.87 0.04 21.24
C VAL A 225 -15.82 0.74 20.38
N LYS A 226 -14.57 0.73 20.84
CA LYS A 226 -13.44 1.31 20.10
C LYS A 226 -13.20 0.51 18.82
N ALA A 227 -13.22 1.18 17.67
CA ALA A 227 -12.92 0.54 16.41
C ALA A 227 -11.41 0.26 16.31
N PRO A 228 -11.00 -0.94 15.86
CA PRO A 228 -9.60 -1.28 15.72
C PRO A 228 -8.94 -0.40 14.66
N ARG A 229 -7.74 0.11 14.97
CA ARG A 229 -6.97 1.00 14.07
C ARG A 229 -5.72 0.27 13.57
N LEU A 230 -5.95 -0.85 12.89
CA LEU A 230 -4.87 -1.73 12.44
C LEU A 230 -4.23 -1.21 11.16
N TRP A 231 -5.02 -1.08 10.11
CA TRP A 231 -4.54 -0.65 8.80
C TRP A 231 -5.54 0.28 8.10
N ARG A 232 -5.00 1.30 7.44
CA ARG A 232 -5.73 2.21 6.53
C ARG A 232 -4.99 2.32 5.21
N PHE A 233 -5.76 2.42 4.13
CA PHE A 233 -5.28 2.81 2.82
C PHE A 233 -5.81 4.21 2.45
N ASP A 234 -4.88 5.15 2.36
CA ASP A 234 -5.12 6.53 1.93
C ASP A 234 -4.75 6.70 0.44
N VAL A 235 -5.67 7.30 -0.33
CA VAL A 235 -5.52 7.52 -1.78
C VAL A 235 -5.98 8.91 -2.18
N GLY A 236 -5.17 9.63 -2.95
CA GLY A 236 -5.55 10.93 -3.53
C GLY A 236 -4.45 11.99 -3.46
N SER A 237 -4.83 13.25 -3.27
CA SER A 237 -3.89 14.36 -3.05
C SER A 237 -3.94 14.78 -1.59
N TYR A 238 -2.77 15.01 -0.99
CA TYR A 238 -2.63 15.33 0.43
C TYR A 238 -1.76 16.57 0.60
N SER A 239 -1.98 17.32 1.68
CA SER A 239 -1.15 18.48 2.02
C SER A 239 0.28 18.07 2.35
N ALA A 240 1.23 18.96 2.08
CA ALA A 240 2.65 18.75 2.39
C ALA A 240 2.87 18.36 3.86
N ASN A 241 2.18 19.03 4.80
CA ASN A 241 2.25 18.70 6.23
C ASN A 241 1.82 17.26 6.53
N ARG A 242 0.69 16.80 5.96
CA ARG A 242 0.22 15.41 6.17
C ARG A 242 1.18 14.40 5.53
N MET A 243 1.71 14.70 4.34
CA MET A 243 2.73 13.87 3.70
C MET A 243 3.99 13.79 4.56
N GLN A 244 4.44 14.90 5.15
CA GLN A 244 5.62 14.96 6.01
C GLN A 244 5.43 14.18 7.32
N GLN A 245 4.25 14.27 7.94
CA GLN A 245 3.91 13.49 9.14
C GLN A 245 3.99 11.98 8.87
N ILE A 246 3.37 11.51 7.79
CA ILE A 246 3.30 10.08 7.46
C ILE A 246 4.63 9.56 6.88
N CYS A 247 5.24 10.31 5.97
CA CYS A 247 6.40 9.85 5.19
C CYS A 247 7.76 10.21 5.78
N VAL A 248 7.87 11.26 6.60
CA VAL A 248 9.18 11.68 7.19
C VAL A 248 9.21 11.48 8.70
N GLN A 249 8.14 11.86 9.39
CA GLN A 249 8.02 11.68 10.84
C GLN A 249 7.55 10.27 11.21
N ARG A 250 7.02 9.51 10.24
CA ARG A 250 6.53 8.13 10.40
C ARG A 250 5.51 8.00 11.54
N ARG A 251 4.60 8.97 11.63
CA ARG A 251 3.55 9.03 12.65
C ARG A 251 2.17 9.21 12.02
N ASP A 252 1.17 8.59 12.61
CA ASP A 252 -0.23 8.82 12.28
C ASP A 252 -0.94 9.46 13.47
N PRO A 253 -1.40 10.71 13.36
CA PRO A 253 -2.16 11.37 14.43
C PRO A 253 -3.47 10.65 14.76
N ALA A 254 -4.00 9.89 13.81
CA ALA A 254 -5.18 9.08 14.01
C ALA A 254 -4.89 7.73 14.68
N GLY A 255 -3.64 7.42 15.05
CA GLY A 255 -3.30 6.23 15.84
C GLY A 255 -3.49 4.90 15.11
N TYR A 256 -3.45 4.87 13.78
CA TYR A 256 -3.36 3.63 13.02
C TYR A 256 -1.96 3.02 13.15
N ARG A 257 -1.90 1.68 13.30
CA ARG A 257 -0.63 0.95 13.31
C ARG A 257 0.04 0.99 11.94
N GLU A 258 -0.73 0.80 10.87
CA GLU A 258 -0.24 0.81 9.50
C GLU A 258 -1.03 1.78 8.61
N VAL A 259 -0.33 2.62 7.83
CA VAL A 259 -0.96 3.53 6.85
C VAL A 259 -0.29 3.37 5.50
N SER A 260 -0.98 2.73 4.56
CA SER A 260 -0.55 2.67 3.16
C SER A 260 -1.09 3.86 2.39
N LEU A 261 -0.26 4.46 1.55
CA LEU A 261 -0.56 5.74 0.91
C LEU A 261 -0.21 5.72 -0.57
N GLY A 262 -1.20 5.93 -1.43
CA GLY A 262 -1.01 6.26 -2.84
C GLY A 262 -1.35 7.72 -3.10
N ALA A 263 -0.34 8.57 -3.26
CA ALA A 263 -0.52 10.01 -3.36
C ALA A 263 -0.17 10.56 -4.75
N LEU A 264 -1.04 11.39 -5.33
CA LEU A 264 -0.66 12.31 -6.39
C LEU A 264 0.12 13.46 -5.77
N THR A 265 1.41 13.57 -6.11
CA THR A 265 2.35 14.52 -5.51
C THR A 265 2.65 15.69 -6.44
N GLU A 266 3.06 16.80 -5.81
CA GLU A 266 3.62 17.97 -6.47
C GLU A 266 5.14 17.97 -6.36
N ALA A 267 5.84 18.87 -7.05
CA ALA A 267 7.30 18.89 -7.07
C ALA A 267 7.92 18.94 -5.66
N GLU A 268 7.33 19.74 -4.77
CA GLU A 268 7.77 19.86 -3.36
C GLU A 268 7.50 18.63 -2.48
N THR A 269 6.55 17.77 -2.86
CA THR A 269 6.13 16.62 -2.06
C THR A 269 6.50 15.27 -2.69
N ALA A 270 6.99 15.28 -3.93
CA ALA A 270 7.28 14.07 -4.69
C ALA A 270 8.46 13.27 -4.11
N SER A 271 9.38 13.92 -3.39
CA SER A 271 10.51 13.27 -2.71
C SER A 271 10.13 12.53 -1.43
N LEU A 272 9.01 12.88 -0.79
CA LEU A 272 8.68 12.41 0.56
C LEU A 272 8.34 10.91 0.65
N PRO A 273 7.57 10.32 -0.28
CA PRO A 273 7.13 8.93 -0.16
C PRO A 273 8.27 7.91 -0.24
N ASP A 274 8.01 6.68 0.24
CA ASP A 274 9.00 5.59 0.23
C ASP A 274 9.46 5.28 -1.19
N VAL A 275 8.51 5.21 -2.12
CA VAL A 275 8.77 5.00 -3.54
C VAL A 275 8.20 6.19 -4.34
N PRO A 276 9.05 7.11 -4.82
CA PRO A 276 8.64 8.12 -5.78
C PRO A 276 8.51 7.48 -7.17
N LEU A 277 7.39 7.76 -7.85
CA LEU A 277 7.10 7.32 -9.21
C LEU A 277 6.82 8.53 -10.07
N ALA A 278 7.39 8.53 -11.26
CA ALA A 278 7.09 9.49 -12.31
C ALA A 278 6.35 8.74 -13.42
N LEU A 279 5.06 9.03 -13.60
CA LEU A 279 4.26 8.37 -14.65
C LEU A 279 4.26 9.22 -15.92
N ALA A 280 4.99 8.74 -16.92
CA ALA A 280 4.98 9.22 -18.30
C ALA A 280 3.91 8.48 -19.14
N SER A 281 3.48 9.06 -20.27
CA SER A 281 2.14 8.81 -20.84
C SER A 281 1.97 7.53 -21.64
N GLU A 282 3.04 6.92 -22.11
CA GLU A 282 2.91 6.07 -23.32
C GLU A 282 2.18 4.76 -23.07
N ASP A 283 2.26 4.23 -21.85
CA ASP A 283 1.63 2.95 -21.49
C ASP A 283 0.54 3.10 -20.43
N PHE A 284 0.15 4.33 -20.07
CA PHE A 284 -0.73 4.58 -18.94
C PHE A 284 -2.18 4.85 -19.35
N TRP A 285 -3.05 3.86 -19.15
CA TRP A 285 -4.49 3.97 -19.37
C TRP A 285 -5.27 3.22 -18.29
N VAL A 286 -6.50 3.66 -18.04
CA VAL A 286 -7.41 3.04 -17.07
C VAL A 286 -8.74 2.77 -17.78
N GLU A 287 -9.10 1.50 -17.96
CA GLU A 287 -10.44 1.12 -18.41
C GLU A 287 -11.40 1.24 -17.21
N THR A 288 -12.34 2.17 -17.33
CA THR A 288 -13.28 2.50 -16.26
C THR A 288 -14.46 1.52 -16.24
N GLY A 289 -14.26 0.36 -15.61
CA GLY A 289 -15.35 -0.53 -15.16
C GLY A 289 -15.73 -0.30 -13.70
N ASN A 290 -16.82 -0.92 -13.23
CA ASN A 290 -17.17 -0.93 -11.80
C ASN A 290 -16.25 -1.90 -11.05
N PRO A 291 -15.34 -1.43 -10.16
CA PRO A 291 -14.37 -2.30 -9.51
C PRO A 291 -14.92 -3.01 -8.26
N SER A 292 -16.24 -2.93 -8.03
CA SER A 292 -16.89 -3.55 -6.86
C SER A 292 -16.63 -5.05 -6.75
N HIS A 293 -16.52 -5.75 -7.88
CA HIS A 293 -16.21 -7.18 -7.94
C HIS A 293 -14.82 -7.52 -7.36
N LEU A 294 -13.88 -6.57 -7.37
CA LEU A 294 -12.54 -6.76 -6.78
C LEU A 294 -12.53 -6.56 -5.26
N ARG A 295 -13.55 -5.93 -4.68
CA ARG A 295 -13.52 -5.52 -3.26
C ARG A 295 -13.25 -6.70 -2.33
N LEU A 296 -13.97 -7.81 -2.49
CA LEU A 296 -13.90 -8.92 -1.56
C LEU A 296 -12.56 -9.68 -1.65
N PRO A 297 -12.06 -10.08 -2.85
CA PRO A 297 -10.75 -10.71 -2.97
C PRO A 297 -9.60 -9.85 -2.41
N ILE A 298 -9.65 -8.55 -2.70
CA ILE A 298 -8.64 -7.60 -2.22
C ILE A 298 -8.72 -7.43 -0.71
N LEU A 299 -9.93 -7.33 -0.16
CA LEU A 299 -10.15 -7.26 1.29
C LEU A 299 -9.59 -8.50 2.00
N LYS A 300 -10.01 -9.69 1.58
CA LYS A 300 -9.57 -10.98 2.14
C LYS A 300 -8.04 -11.10 2.13
N SER A 301 -7.43 -10.70 1.02
CA SER A 301 -5.96 -10.69 0.89
C SER A 301 -5.32 -9.69 1.84
N ALA A 302 -5.79 -8.45 1.85
CA ALA A 302 -5.22 -7.37 2.67
C ALA A 302 -5.25 -7.73 4.16
N ILE A 303 -6.41 -8.12 4.70
CA ILE A 303 -6.52 -8.47 6.14
C ILE A 303 -5.68 -9.70 6.50
N THR A 304 -5.50 -10.64 5.57
CA THR A 304 -4.67 -11.82 5.79
C THR A 304 -3.19 -11.45 5.85
N TYR A 305 -2.71 -10.59 4.94
CA TYR A 305 -1.33 -10.08 4.99
C TYR A 305 -1.00 -9.38 6.31
N GLN A 306 -1.96 -8.68 6.90
CA GLN A 306 -1.80 -8.01 8.19
C GLN A 306 -1.57 -8.97 9.37
N MET A 307 -1.87 -10.26 9.22
CA MET A 307 -1.64 -11.27 10.26
C MET A 307 -0.16 -11.65 10.41
N LEU A 308 0.67 -11.38 9.39
CA LEU A 308 2.10 -11.72 9.43
C LEU A 308 2.95 -10.48 9.71
N THR A 309 3.84 -10.58 10.70
CA THR A 309 4.82 -9.55 11.04
C THR A 309 6.23 -10.10 10.88
N PRO A 310 6.86 -9.97 9.70
CA PRO A 310 8.21 -10.49 9.51
C PRO A 310 9.22 -9.81 10.44
N GLU A 311 10.04 -10.62 11.09
CA GLU A 311 11.09 -10.20 12.01
C GLU A 311 12.38 -9.89 11.26
N ILE A 312 13.21 -9.00 11.82
CA ILE A 312 14.53 -8.69 11.28
C ILE A 312 15.54 -8.53 12.40
N GLY A 313 16.70 -9.18 12.26
CA GLY A 313 17.80 -9.07 13.22
C GLY A 313 18.63 -7.80 13.02
N LYS A 314 19.20 -7.27 14.11
CA LYS A 314 20.04 -6.05 14.11
C LYS A 314 21.18 -6.10 13.08
N ARG A 315 21.91 -7.22 13.00
CA ARG A 315 23.00 -7.41 12.01
C ARG A 315 22.52 -7.26 10.55
N SER A 316 21.29 -7.70 10.25
CA SER A 316 20.72 -7.55 8.90
C SER A 316 20.41 -6.10 8.58
N ILE A 317 19.94 -5.33 9.59
CA ILE A 317 19.66 -3.91 9.47
C ILE A 317 20.95 -3.13 9.24
N ASP A 318 21.98 -3.38 10.04
CA ASP A 318 23.26 -2.67 9.94
C ASP A 318 23.87 -2.87 8.55
N SER A 319 23.98 -4.14 8.10
CA SER A 319 24.52 -4.47 6.77
C SER A 319 23.65 -3.96 5.61
N GLY A 320 22.33 -3.99 5.76
CA GLY A 320 21.41 -3.43 4.78
C GLY A 320 21.49 -1.92 4.67
N THR A 321 21.64 -1.23 5.80
CA THR A 321 21.76 0.22 5.89
C THR A 321 23.07 0.70 5.27
N GLU A 322 24.20 0.08 5.61
CA GLU A 322 25.51 0.38 5.01
C GLU A 322 25.48 0.29 3.48
N HIS A 323 24.86 -0.77 2.94
CA HIS A 323 24.66 -0.92 1.50
C HIS A 323 23.85 0.24 0.91
N VAL A 324 22.71 0.59 1.53
CA VAL A 324 21.86 1.68 1.04
C VAL A 324 22.60 3.02 1.05
N LEU A 325 23.32 3.34 2.13
CA LEU A 325 24.06 4.60 2.25
C LEU A 325 25.13 4.76 1.16
N SER A 326 25.95 3.72 0.96
CA SER A 326 26.96 3.73 -0.12
C SER A 326 26.35 3.92 -1.51
N ARG A 327 25.18 3.31 -1.77
CA ARG A 327 24.47 3.47 -3.04
C ARG A 327 23.83 4.85 -3.20
N LEU A 328 23.37 5.47 -2.12
CA LEU A 328 22.85 6.85 -2.14
C LEU A 328 23.94 7.85 -2.49
N GLU A 329 25.15 7.70 -1.93
CA GLU A 329 26.30 8.53 -2.28
C GLU A 329 26.67 8.38 -3.76
N THR A 330 26.70 7.14 -4.26
CA THR A 330 26.93 6.85 -5.68
C THR A 330 25.88 7.53 -6.57
N LEU A 331 24.60 7.47 -6.20
CA LEU A 331 23.52 8.13 -6.93
C LEU A 331 23.66 9.65 -6.92
N ARG A 332 23.97 10.24 -5.76
CA ARG A 332 24.20 11.68 -5.63
C ARG A 332 25.28 12.13 -6.59
N GLU A 333 26.40 11.41 -6.63
CA GLU A 333 27.53 11.73 -7.51
C GLU A 333 27.19 11.54 -8.99
N SER A 334 26.50 10.44 -9.36
CA SER A 334 26.15 10.17 -10.75
C SER A 334 25.19 11.20 -11.35
N PHE A 335 24.29 11.78 -10.52
CA PHE A 335 23.34 12.82 -10.92
C PHE A 335 23.85 14.24 -10.59
N GLY A 336 25.09 14.40 -10.11
CA GLY A 336 25.67 15.72 -9.81
C GLY A 336 24.90 16.51 -8.73
N LEU A 337 24.24 15.83 -7.80
CA LEU A 337 23.40 16.46 -6.79
C LEU A 337 24.23 17.05 -5.63
N LYS A 338 23.73 18.13 -5.04
CA LYS A 338 24.34 18.75 -3.85
C LYS A 338 24.25 17.81 -2.63
N GLU A 339 25.16 17.95 -1.67
CA GLU A 339 25.15 17.19 -0.40
C GLU A 339 23.82 17.30 0.36
N THR A 340 23.13 18.43 0.24
CA THR A 340 21.81 18.64 0.84
C THR A 340 20.76 17.64 0.34
N ALA A 341 20.96 17.00 -0.80
CA ALA A 341 20.05 15.96 -1.32
C ALA A 341 20.00 14.70 -0.42
N LEU A 342 21.04 14.47 0.40
CA LEU A 342 21.09 13.38 1.38
C LEU A 342 20.45 13.75 2.72
N ALA A 343 20.13 15.03 2.95
CA ALA A 343 19.56 15.48 4.21
C ALA A 343 18.10 15.01 4.38
N ARG A 344 17.65 14.95 5.63
CA ARG A 344 16.32 14.46 6.00
C ARG A 344 15.19 15.15 5.23
N GLY A 345 14.27 14.36 4.68
CA GLY A 345 13.12 14.82 3.91
C GLY A 345 13.41 15.14 2.43
N ASN A 346 14.63 14.92 1.96
CA ASN A 346 14.98 15.06 0.54
C ASN A 346 14.87 13.74 -0.23
N LEU A 347 15.03 13.80 -1.55
CA LEU A 347 14.87 12.64 -2.42
C LEU A 347 15.83 11.50 -2.08
N LEU A 348 17.07 11.79 -1.67
CA LEU A 348 18.07 10.79 -1.33
C LEU A 348 18.32 10.71 0.19
N ASP A 349 17.30 11.01 1.00
CA ASP A 349 17.36 11.03 2.47
C ASP A 349 18.12 9.82 3.06
N ALA A 350 19.33 10.09 3.55
CA ALA A 350 20.25 9.11 4.11
C ALA A 350 20.07 8.90 5.62
N ASP A 351 19.11 9.60 6.26
CA ASP A 351 18.77 9.37 7.66
C ASP A 351 18.26 7.93 7.86
N ALA A 352 18.45 7.37 9.05
CA ALA A 352 17.97 6.02 9.37
C ALA A 352 16.45 5.87 9.14
N LEU A 353 15.66 6.94 9.32
CA LEU A 353 14.21 6.97 9.07
C LEU A 353 13.85 7.35 7.62
N GLY A 354 14.85 7.69 6.80
CA GLY A 354 14.75 8.00 5.38
C GLY A 354 14.73 6.75 4.50
N ARG A 355 15.58 6.72 3.49
CA ARG A 355 15.67 5.63 2.49
C ARG A 355 16.09 4.27 3.06
N PRO A 356 16.96 4.16 4.09
CA PRO A 356 17.18 2.90 4.80
C PRO A 356 15.88 2.30 5.36
N LEU A 357 15.06 3.09 6.06
CA LEU A 357 13.76 2.61 6.56
C LEU A 357 12.78 2.31 5.42
N SER A 358 12.72 3.12 4.37
CA SER A 358 11.90 2.81 3.18
C SER A 358 12.30 1.46 2.56
N THR A 359 13.61 1.18 2.47
CA THR A 359 14.14 -0.11 2.00
C THR A 359 13.72 -1.25 2.91
N LEU A 360 13.82 -1.06 4.23
CA LEU A 360 13.36 -2.03 5.21
C LEU A 360 11.86 -2.32 5.08
N ARG A 361 11.02 -1.28 4.93
CA ARG A 361 9.57 -1.44 4.75
C ARG A 361 9.24 -2.21 3.47
N ILE A 362 9.93 -1.94 2.36
CA ILE A 362 9.76 -2.69 1.11
C ILE A 362 10.18 -4.16 1.30
N ALA A 363 11.30 -4.42 2.00
CA ALA A 363 11.76 -5.77 2.28
C ALA A 363 10.78 -6.54 3.18
N ARG A 364 10.28 -5.93 4.26
CA ARG A 364 9.27 -6.53 5.16
C ARG A 364 7.93 -6.76 4.47
N SER A 365 7.49 -5.81 3.64
CA SER A 365 6.31 -6.00 2.79
C SER A 365 6.50 -7.15 1.79
N THR A 366 7.70 -7.28 1.22
CA THR A 366 8.02 -8.38 0.31
C THR A 366 8.04 -9.72 1.04
N ALA A 367 8.64 -9.80 2.23
CA ALA A 367 8.59 -11.00 3.05
C ALA A 367 7.15 -11.37 3.42
N ARG A 368 6.33 -10.39 3.83
CA ARG A 368 4.90 -10.55 4.10
C ARG A 368 4.12 -11.08 2.88
N ALA A 369 4.40 -10.53 1.69
CA ALA A 369 3.81 -10.97 0.42
C ALA A 369 4.13 -12.43 0.07
N TYR A 370 5.33 -12.91 0.40
CA TYR A 370 5.77 -14.29 0.19
C TYR A 370 5.52 -15.20 1.39
N TRP A 371 4.88 -14.67 2.44
CA TRP A 371 4.61 -15.39 3.69
C TRP A 371 5.87 -15.88 4.42
N ASN A 372 6.94 -15.10 4.37
CA ASN A 372 8.19 -15.35 5.10
C ASN A 372 8.16 -14.65 6.47
N ASP A 373 8.48 -15.37 7.52
CA ASP A 373 8.53 -14.90 8.91
C ASP A 373 9.74 -14.01 9.20
N LYS A 374 10.79 -14.07 8.37
CA LYS A 374 12.06 -13.36 8.60
C LYS A 374 12.52 -12.58 7.38
N VAL A 375 13.23 -11.49 7.67
CA VAL A 375 13.90 -10.64 6.69
C VAL A 375 15.41 -10.67 6.93
N THR A 376 16.17 -10.83 5.86
CA THR A 376 17.63 -10.88 5.87
C THR A 376 18.24 -9.63 5.22
N ALA A 377 19.55 -9.42 5.42
CA ALA A 377 20.28 -8.37 4.70
C ALA A 377 20.16 -8.50 3.17
N LYS A 378 20.08 -9.74 2.66
CA LYS A 378 19.89 -10.00 1.22
C LYS A 378 18.55 -9.44 0.72
N ASP A 379 17.51 -9.55 1.52
CA ASP A 379 16.18 -9.03 1.17
C ASP A 379 16.17 -7.50 1.14
N MET A 380 16.87 -6.85 2.08
CA MET A 380 17.06 -5.39 2.05
C MET A 380 17.84 -4.94 0.81
N LYS A 381 18.96 -5.60 0.49
CA LYS A 381 19.74 -5.33 -0.72
C LYS A 381 18.90 -5.53 -1.98
N HIS A 382 18.07 -6.57 -2.01
CA HIS A 382 17.16 -6.83 -3.12
C HIS A 382 16.09 -5.73 -3.25
N ALA A 383 15.46 -5.32 -2.14
CA ALA A 383 14.48 -4.24 -2.12
C ALA A 383 15.07 -2.93 -2.66
N TRP A 384 16.31 -2.61 -2.28
CA TRP A 384 17.04 -1.47 -2.83
C TRP A 384 17.30 -1.64 -4.34
N ASN A 385 18.06 -2.67 -4.72
CA ASN A 385 18.57 -2.85 -6.08
C ASN A 385 17.47 -3.05 -7.14
N ARG A 386 16.32 -3.64 -6.75
CA ARG A 386 15.26 -4.05 -7.69
C ARG A 386 14.01 -3.19 -7.64
N VAL A 387 13.85 -2.37 -6.61
CA VAL A 387 12.65 -1.54 -6.45
C VAL A 387 13.04 -0.07 -6.27
N LEU A 388 13.77 0.25 -5.21
CA LEU A 388 13.95 1.64 -4.83
C LEU A 388 14.97 2.39 -5.69
N GLU A 389 16.16 1.82 -5.94
CA GLU A 389 17.18 2.46 -6.78
C GLU A 389 16.68 2.68 -8.22
N PRO A 390 16.08 1.69 -8.91
CA PRO A 390 15.52 1.92 -10.25
C PRO A 390 14.44 3.00 -10.27
N ALA A 391 13.52 3.00 -9.30
CA ALA A 391 12.46 4.01 -9.21
C ALA A 391 13.03 5.42 -8.98
N LEU A 392 14.05 5.55 -8.13
CA LEU A 392 14.73 6.83 -7.89
C LEU A 392 15.43 7.35 -9.15
N LYS A 393 16.14 6.48 -9.88
CA LYS A 393 16.81 6.87 -11.14
C LYS A 393 15.81 7.35 -12.17
N GLU A 394 14.77 6.55 -12.44
CA GLU A 394 13.71 6.91 -13.37
C GLU A 394 13.03 8.22 -12.97
N PHE A 395 12.74 8.39 -11.68
CA PHE A 395 12.15 9.62 -11.16
C PHE A 395 13.04 10.85 -11.35
N MET A 396 14.33 10.76 -11.03
CA MET A 396 15.29 11.86 -11.23
C MET A 396 15.41 12.24 -12.70
N GLU A 397 15.63 11.24 -13.57
CA GLU A 397 15.75 11.44 -15.02
C GLU A 397 14.50 12.12 -15.60
N LEU A 398 13.31 11.66 -15.23
CA LEU A 398 12.07 12.22 -15.76
C LEU A 398 11.78 13.63 -15.19
N THR A 399 12.20 13.91 -13.96
CA THR A 399 12.07 15.24 -13.36
C THR A 399 13.02 16.23 -14.02
N GLU A 400 14.28 15.85 -14.24
CA GLU A 400 15.26 16.67 -14.97
C GLU A 400 14.81 16.97 -16.41
N LEU A 401 14.28 15.96 -17.10
CA LEU A 401 13.70 16.14 -18.44
C LEU A 401 12.56 17.17 -18.42
N LYS A 402 11.73 17.13 -17.38
CA LYS A 402 10.62 18.06 -17.21
C LYS A 402 11.08 19.47 -16.90
N GLU A 403 12.01 19.64 -15.97
CA GLU A 403 12.55 20.96 -15.62
C GLU A 403 13.27 21.60 -16.81
N GLY A 404 14.01 20.80 -17.60
CA GLY A 404 14.62 21.25 -18.86
C GLY A 404 13.57 21.73 -19.86
N ALA A 405 12.53 20.92 -20.12
CA ALA A 405 11.44 21.30 -21.02
C ALA A 405 10.70 22.57 -20.56
N GLU A 406 10.41 22.71 -19.26
CA GLU A 406 9.76 23.91 -18.73
C GLU A 406 10.66 25.17 -18.82
N LYS A 407 11.98 25.00 -18.76
CA LYS A 407 12.95 26.09 -18.94
C LYS A 407 13.04 26.53 -20.41
N ASP A 408 13.05 25.57 -21.32
CA ASP A 408 13.24 25.83 -22.75
C ASP A 408 11.95 26.28 -23.44
N TRP A 409 10.80 25.75 -23.03
CA TRP A 409 9.50 25.96 -23.68
C TRP A 409 8.45 26.66 -22.80
N GLY A 410 8.81 27.03 -21.56
CA GLY A 410 7.93 27.75 -20.62
C GLY A 410 7.12 26.82 -19.70
N LYS A 411 6.68 27.35 -18.56
CA LYS A 411 5.94 26.58 -17.53
C LYS A 411 4.64 25.99 -18.07
N GLY A 412 4.43 24.69 -17.84
CA GLY A 412 3.23 23.99 -18.28
C GLY A 412 3.23 23.62 -19.76
N SER A 413 4.38 23.75 -20.44
CA SER A 413 4.61 23.12 -21.73
C SER A 413 4.28 21.63 -21.61
N ARG A 414 3.35 21.17 -22.44
CA ARG A 414 2.99 19.76 -22.48
C ARG A 414 4.22 19.06 -23.04
N ILE A 415 4.87 18.26 -22.20
CA ILE A 415 5.59 17.09 -22.72
C ILE A 415 4.47 16.19 -23.22
N ASP A 416 4.05 16.45 -24.46
CA ASP A 416 3.08 15.61 -25.13
C ASP A 416 3.63 14.19 -25.22
N LYS A 417 2.73 13.26 -25.56
CA LYS A 417 2.88 11.81 -25.56
C LYS A 417 4.07 11.31 -26.39
N PHE A 418 5.28 11.50 -25.90
CA PHE A 418 6.51 11.09 -26.58
C PHE A 418 7.23 10.01 -25.79
N ASN A 419 7.85 9.11 -26.54
CA ASN A 419 8.62 8.03 -25.98
C ASN A 419 9.86 8.64 -25.37
N THR A 420 9.94 8.56 -24.06
CA THR A 420 11.04 9.14 -23.29
C THR A 420 12.37 8.49 -23.64
N ASN A 421 12.37 7.22 -24.10
CA ASN A 421 13.58 6.57 -24.61
C ASN A 421 14.02 7.17 -25.95
N VAL A 422 13.07 7.48 -26.85
CA VAL A 422 13.36 8.18 -28.11
C VAL A 422 13.89 9.59 -27.85
N LEU A 423 13.30 10.34 -26.91
CA LEU A 423 13.81 11.66 -26.51
C LEU A 423 15.22 11.58 -25.92
N LYS A 424 15.47 10.58 -25.06
CA LYS A 424 16.80 10.31 -24.46
C LYS A 424 17.83 10.01 -25.52
N ALA A 425 17.50 9.14 -26.48
CA ALA A 425 18.38 8.79 -27.59
C ALA A 425 18.75 10.04 -28.40
N ILE A 426 17.79 10.90 -28.74
CA ILE A 426 18.08 12.15 -29.45
C ILE A 426 18.95 13.08 -28.61
N LYS A 427 18.65 13.30 -27.32
CA LYS A 427 19.47 14.16 -26.44
C LYS A 427 20.92 13.67 -26.32
N LYS A 428 21.12 12.35 -26.32
CA LYS A 428 22.44 11.73 -26.23
C LYS A 428 23.20 11.83 -27.56
N LEU A 429 22.50 11.66 -28.68
CA LEU A 429 23.10 11.59 -30.02
C LEU A 429 23.24 12.97 -30.69
N ASP A 430 22.35 13.93 -30.41
CA ASP A 430 22.47 15.30 -30.91
C ASP A 430 23.51 16.07 -30.10
N SER A 431 24.72 16.16 -30.67
CA SER A 431 25.84 16.89 -30.08
C SER A 431 25.64 18.41 -29.96
N GLY A 432 24.53 18.99 -30.43
CA GLY A 432 24.25 20.43 -30.32
C GLY A 432 25.16 21.35 -31.14
N LYS A 433 26.15 20.79 -31.86
CA LYS A 433 27.11 21.57 -32.65
C LYS A 433 26.43 22.23 -33.85
N ARG A 434 26.71 23.52 -34.08
CA ARG A 434 26.29 24.25 -35.29
C ARG A 434 26.91 23.58 -36.52
N GLY A 435 26.07 23.20 -37.49
CA GLY A 435 26.49 22.49 -38.71
C GLY A 435 26.32 20.96 -38.70
N SER A 436 25.97 20.34 -37.56
CA SER A 436 25.58 18.93 -37.52
C SER A 436 24.18 18.73 -38.11
N LEU A 437 23.99 17.64 -38.86
CA LEU A 437 22.68 17.24 -39.39
C LEU A 437 21.77 16.62 -38.30
N GLY A 438 22.33 16.21 -37.16
CA GLY A 438 21.60 15.47 -36.13
C GLY A 438 21.56 13.96 -36.39
N PRO A 439 21.12 13.16 -35.41
CA PRO A 439 20.97 11.71 -35.55
C PRO A 439 19.83 11.29 -36.50
N THR A 440 19.99 10.11 -37.10
CA THR A 440 19.01 9.48 -37.98
C THR A 440 17.98 8.66 -37.21
N LEU A 441 16.82 8.39 -37.85
CA LEU A 441 15.79 7.50 -37.28
C LEU A 441 16.35 6.14 -36.82
N GLN A 442 17.29 5.57 -37.58
CA GLN A 442 17.88 4.26 -37.29
C GLN A 442 18.72 4.32 -36.01
N GLU A 443 19.60 5.32 -35.89
CA GLU A 443 20.46 5.53 -34.72
C GLU A 443 19.63 5.82 -33.47
N ILE A 444 18.55 6.61 -33.62
CA ILE A 444 17.63 6.93 -32.53
C ILE A 444 16.88 5.67 -32.06
N ALA A 445 16.38 4.84 -32.98
CA ALA A 445 15.66 3.61 -32.64
C ALA A 445 16.56 2.59 -31.93
N GLU A 446 17.79 2.43 -32.42
CA GLU A 446 18.79 1.53 -31.84
C GLU A 446 19.22 1.98 -30.43
N GLU A 447 19.50 3.27 -30.23
CA GLU A 447 19.87 3.83 -28.93
C GLU A 447 18.68 3.86 -27.95
N ALA A 448 17.46 4.06 -28.43
CA ALA A 448 16.25 4.02 -27.61
C ALA A 448 15.79 2.59 -27.27
N GLY A 449 16.29 1.57 -27.96
CA GLY A 449 15.88 0.18 -27.79
C GLY A 449 14.41 -0.07 -28.15
N VAL A 450 13.86 0.69 -29.11
CA VAL A 450 12.47 0.59 -29.56
C VAL A 450 12.40 0.22 -31.05
N GLU A 451 11.28 -0.35 -31.47
CA GLU A 451 11.09 -0.67 -32.89
C GLU A 451 11.08 0.61 -33.75
N ARG A 452 11.63 0.50 -34.97
CA ARG A 452 11.79 1.64 -35.90
C ARG A 452 10.48 2.39 -36.18
N HIS A 453 9.36 1.67 -36.23
CA HIS A 453 8.05 2.27 -36.48
C HIS A 453 7.56 3.11 -35.28
N VAL A 454 7.81 2.66 -34.04
CA VAL A 454 7.51 3.40 -32.81
C VAL A 454 8.35 4.68 -32.75
N ALA A 455 9.66 4.57 -33.01
CA ALA A 455 10.55 5.73 -33.06
C ALA A 455 10.09 6.75 -34.12
N ALA A 456 9.69 6.29 -35.31
CA ALA A 456 9.22 7.18 -36.38
C ALA A 456 7.93 7.92 -36.00
N GLU A 457 6.96 7.21 -35.39
CA GLU A 457 5.71 7.82 -34.95
C GLU A 457 5.95 8.85 -33.83
N THR A 458 6.81 8.51 -32.86
CA THR A 458 7.21 9.45 -31.80
C THR A 458 7.90 10.69 -32.37
N LEU A 459 8.85 10.52 -33.29
CA LEU A 459 9.58 11.62 -33.91
C LEU A 459 8.66 12.54 -34.73
N ALA A 460 7.69 11.97 -35.44
CA ALA A 460 6.68 12.74 -36.16
C ALA A 460 5.85 13.59 -35.19
N ARG A 461 5.35 13.01 -34.09
CA ARG A 461 4.60 13.76 -33.08
C ARG A 461 5.45 14.86 -32.44
N MET A 462 6.73 14.59 -32.14
CA MET A 462 7.65 15.59 -31.58
C MET A 462 7.94 16.73 -32.57
N LYS A 463 7.97 16.43 -33.87
CA LYS A 463 8.09 17.43 -34.94
C LYS A 463 6.85 18.32 -34.99
N ASP A 464 5.67 17.70 -34.96
CA ASP A 464 4.39 18.40 -35.01
C ASP A 464 4.15 19.28 -33.78
N SER A 465 4.69 18.89 -32.62
CA SER A 465 4.65 19.68 -31.39
C SER A 465 5.75 20.74 -31.28
N GLY A 466 6.64 20.86 -32.27
CA GLY A 466 7.73 21.83 -32.29
C GLY A 466 8.86 21.54 -31.29
N VAL A 467 8.99 20.30 -30.80
CA VAL A 467 10.05 19.86 -29.89
C VAL A 467 11.35 19.58 -30.65
N LEU A 468 11.21 19.13 -31.89
CA LEU A 468 12.32 18.85 -32.78
C LEU A 468 12.04 19.42 -34.18
N TYR A 469 13.12 19.68 -34.92
CA TYR A 469 13.07 20.04 -36.31
C TYR A 469 13.92 19.08 -37.13
N GLU A 470 13.62 19.02 -38.42
CA GLU A 470 14.27 18.13 -39.37
C GLU A 470 15.13 18.99 -40.31
N PRO A 471 16.42 19.22 -40.00
CA PRO A 471 17.30 20.00 -40.87
C PRO A 471 17.47 19.39 -42.27
N ARG A 472 17.35 18.06 -42.36
CA ARG A 472 17.33 17.30 -43.62
C ARG A 472 16.43 16.08 -43.44
N PRO A 473 15.69 15.65 -44.49
CA PRO A 473 14.87 14.44 -44.42
C PRO A 473 15.62 13.25 -43.78
N GLY A 474 15.01 12.65 -42.77
CA GLY A 474 15.52 11.53 -42.00
C GLY A 474 16.51 11.85 -40.88
N HIS A 475 16.80 13.14 -40.62
CA HIS A 475 17.69 13.58 -39.53
C HIS A 475 16.97 14.53 -38.58
N TYR A 476 17.07 14.30 -37.28
CA TYR A 476 16.26 15.00 -36.28
C TYR A 476 17.14 15.76 -35.30
N ARG A 477 16.76 17.01 -35.00
CA ARG A 477 17.46 17.85 -34.01
C ARG A 477 16.49 18.49 -33.06
N LEU A 478 16.90 18.67 -31.82
CA LEU A 478 16.10 19.40 -30.84
C LEU A 478 16.11 20.89 -31.19
N VAL A 479 14.94 21.53 -31.10
CA VAL A 479 14.76 22.97 -31.37
C VAL A 479 15.51 23.82 -30.35
#